data_AF-A0A0S8JJC2-F1
#
_entry.id   AF-A0A0S8JJC2-F1
#
_cell.length_a   1.000
_cell.length_b   1.000
_cell.length_c   1.000
_cell.angle_alpha   90.00
_cell.angle_beta   90.00
_cell.angle_gamma   90.00
#
_symmetry.space_group_name_H-M   'P 1'
#
loop_
_entity.id
_entity.type
_entity.pdbx_description
1 polymer ?
#
loop_
_entity_poly.entity_id
_entity_poly.type
_entity_poly.pdbx_seq_one_letter_code
_entity_poly.pdbx_strand_id
1 'polypeptide(L)' 'TDNDKTYPYRRNVAEGNNTFAYPMAIQTRDGKIHVVYTTNERTTIMHAMFEESVILSYRAETP' A
#
# COMPACT_ATOMS: atom_id res chain seq x y z
N THR A 1 7.39 -7.04 13.12
CA THR A 1 7.96 -6.99 14.49
C THR A 1 8.73 -8.27 14.84
N ASP A 2 9.02 -9.15 13.88
CA ASP A 2 9.56 -10.49 14.10
C ASP A 2 10.77 -10.80 13.20
N ASN A 3 11.55 -9.76 12.87
CA ASN A 3 12.65 -9.80 11.90
C ASN A 3 12.19 -10.22 10.50
N ASP A 4 11.12 -9.59 10.03
CA ASP A 4 10.64 -9.71 8.65
C ASP A 4 10.19 -11.13 8.27
N LYS A 5 9.63 -11.87 9.24
CA LYS A 5 9.19 -13.26 9.04
C LYS A 5 7.72 -13.35 8.72
N THR A 6 6.90 -12.51 9.32
CA THR A 6 5.44 -12.52 9.14
C THR A 6 4.87 -11.11 9.03
N TYR A 7 3.79 -11.00 8.26
CA TYR A 7 3.07 -9.75 8.01
C TYR A 7 1.59 -9.95 8.33
N PRO A 8 1.17 -9.74 9.60
CA PRO A 8 -0.20 -10.03 10.03
C PRO A 8 -1.24 -9.02 9.51
N TYR A 9 -0.81 -7.87 9.00
CA TYR A 9 -1.68 -6.83 8.45
C TYR A 9 -1.46 -6.71 6.95
N ARG A 10 -2.55 -6.65 6.20
CA ARG A 10 -2.54 -6.45 4.75
C ARG A 10 -3.75 -5.63 4.34
N ARG A 11 -3.54 -4.60 3.53
CA ARG A 11 -4.60 -3.82 2.90
C ARG A 11 -4.26 -3.57 1.43
N ASN A 12 -5.23 -3.74 0.54
CA ASN A 12 -5.06 -3.38 -0.86
C ASN A 12 -5.03 -1.84 -0.97
N VAL A 13 -4.00 -1.30 -1.60
CA VAL A 13 -3.90 0.14 -1.90
C VAL A 13 -4.68 0.49 -3.17
N ALA A 14 -4.68 -0.42 -4.14
CA ALA A 14 -5.51 -0.38 -5.35
C ALA A 14 -5.81 -1.81 -5.81
N GLU A 15 -6.96 -2.00 -6.44
CA GLU A 15 -7.44 -3.28 -6.97
C GLU A 15 -8.33 -3.06 -8.19
N GLY A 16 -8.72 -4.14 -8.88
CA GLY A 16 -9.52 -4.11 -10.10
C GLY A 16 -8.76 -4.59 -11.33
N ASN A 17 -9.34 -4.37 -12.51
CA ASN A 17 -8.89 -4.97 -13.78
C ASN A 17 -7.67 -4.29 -14.44
N ASN A 18 -7.00 -3.37 -13.74
CA ASN A 18 -5.81 -2.69 -14.24
C ASN A 18 -4.51 -3.43 -13.87
N THR A 19 -3.43 -3.13 -14.59
CA THR A 19 -2.08 -3.53 -14.14
C THR A 19 -1.62 -2.65 -12.99
N PHE A 20 -0.92 -3.21 -12.02
CA PHE A 20 -0.30 -2.44 -10.93
C PHE A 20 1.15 -2.91 -10.77
N ALA A 21 2.12 -2.00 -10.91
CA ALA A 21 3.53 -2.36 -10.97
C ALA A 21 4.46 -1.28 -10.35
N TYR A 22 5.68 -1.71 -10.02
CA TYR A 22 6.77 -0.87 -9.50
C TYR A 22 6.38 0.03 -8.32
N PRO A 23 5.89 -0.54 -7.21
CA PRO A 23 5.59 0.24 -6.04
C PRO A 23 6.89 0.74 -5.38
N MET A 24 6.82 1.96 -4.86
CA MET A 24 7.76 2.54 -3.91
C MET A 24 6.96 3.09 -2.74
N ALA A 25 7.38 2.79 -1.52
CA ALA A 25 6.76 3.30 -0.31
C ALA A 25 7.80 4.05 0.53
N ILE A 26 7.45 5.24 0.99
CA ILE A 26 8.27 6.06 1.89
C ILE A 26 7.39 6.69 2.96
N GLN A 27 7.85 6.69 4.21
CA GLN A 27 7.23 7.49 5.27
C GLN A 27 7.86 8.88 5.29
N THR A 28 7.05 9.93 5.25
CA THR A 28 7.56 11.30 5.26
C THR A 28 7.45 11.96 6.64
N ARG A 29 7.98 13.18 6.77
CA ARG A 29 8.03 13.91 8.06
C ARG A 29 6.66 14.23 8.64
N ASP A 30 5.61 14.17 7.84
CA ASP A 30 4.24 14.35 8.28
C ASP A 30 3.61 13.11 8.92
N GLY A 31 4.40 12.02 9.06
CA GLY A 31 3.97 10.76 9.66
C GLY A 31 3.27 9.81 8.70
N LYS A 32 2.96 10.23 7.47
CA LYS A 32 2.19 9.43 6.53
C LYS A 32 3.08 8.56 5.65
N ILE A 33 2.52 7.43 5.23
CA ILE A 33 3.09 6.56 4.20
C ILE A 33 2.62 7.06 2.85
N HIS A 34 3.59 7.35 1.98
CA HIS A 34 3.38 7.71 0.59
C HIS A 34 3.75 6.50 -0.27
N VAL A 35 2.78 6.00 -1.03
CA VAL A 35 2.98 4.92 -2.00
C VAL A 35 2.86 5.51 -3.40
N VAL A 36 3.92 5.38 -4.19
CA VAL A 36 3.92 5.69 -5.62
C VAL A 36 4.00 4.37 -6.38
N TYR A 37 3.15 4.19 -7.38
CA TYR A 37 3.14 2.99 -8.22
C TYR A 37 2.67 3.35 -9.63
N THR A 38 2.92 2.44 -10.56
CA THR A 38 2.46 2.58 -11.94
C THR A 38 1.22 1.74 -12.20
N THR A 39 0.32 2.25 -13.03
CA THR A 39 -0.88 1.54 -13.50
C THR A 39 -1.15 1.81 -14.99
N ASN A 40 -2.23 1.23 -15.54
CA ASN A 40 -2.61 1.33 -16.95
C ASN A 40 -1.44 0.98 -17.89
N GLU A 41 -0.93 -0.24 -17.80
CA GLU A 41 0.24 -0.71 -18.57
C GLU A 41 1.50 0.15 -18.35
N ARG A 42 1.65 0.68 -17.14
CA ARG A 42 2.76 1.56 -16.71
C ARG A 42 2.77 2.96 -17.36
N THR A 43 1.66 3.37 -17.95
CA THR A 43 1.53 4.71 -18.55
C THR A 43 1.06 5.78 -17.57
N THR A 44 0.51 5.37 -16.42
CA THR A 44 0.00 6.28 -15.39
C THR A 44 0.75 6.06 -14.08
N ILE A 45 1.20 7.15 -13.44
CA ILE A 45 1.76 7.13 -12.09
C ILE A 45 0.65 7.51 -11.11
N MET A 46 0.46 6.70 -10.08
CA MET A 46 -0.49 6.92 -9.00
C MET A 46 0.27 7.28 -7.71
N HIS A 47 -0.33 8.14 -6.89
CA HIS A 47 0.17 8.50 -5.57
C HIS A 47 -0.94 8.32 -4.53
N ALA A 48 -0.73 7.40 -3.60
CA ALA A 48 -1.59 7.19 -2.44
C ALA A 48 -0.87 7.66 -1.17
N MET A 49 -1.62 8.25 -0.24
CA MET A 49 -1.11 8.79 1.02
C MET A 49 -2.06 8.42 2.15
N PHE A 50 -1.54 7.80 3.21
CA PHE A 50 -2.34 7.39 4.36
C PHE A 50 -1.51 7.28 5.64
N GLU A 51 -2.19 7.36 6.79
CA GLU A 51 -1.62 7.09 8.11
C GLU A 51 -1.34 5.58 8.28
N GLU A 52 -0.35 5.19 9.08
CA GLU A 52 -0.08 3.77 9.39
C GLU A 52 -1.28 3.05 10.00
N SER A 53 -2.10 3.76 10.77
CA SER A 53 -3.28 3.21 11.43
C SER A 53 -4.26 2.59 10.43
N VAL A 54 -4.31 3.10 9.20
CA VAL A 54 -5.16 2.61 8.10
C VAL A 54 -4.82 1.16 7.72
N ILE A 55 -3.58 0.72 7.94
CA ILE A 55 -3.14 -0.67 7.75
C ILE A 55 -3.32 -1.47 9.04
N LEU A 56 -2.87 -0.94 10.17
CA LEU A 56 -2.84 -1.67 11.45
C LEU A 56 -4.24 -1.94 12.03
N SER A 57 -5.22 -1.10 11.71
CA SER A 57 -6.61 -1.30 12.13
C SER A 57 -7.44 -2.06 11.10
N TYR A 58 -6.86 -2.42 9.94
CA TYR A 58 -7.62 -3.08 8.89
C TYR A 58 -7.83 -4.55 9.25
N ARG A 59 -9.08 -4.90 9.48
CA ARG A 59 -9.54 -6.29 9.53
C ARG A 59 -10.05 -6.65 8.15
N ALA A 60 -9.29 -7.45 7.41
CA ALA A 60 -9.85 -8.11 6.23
C ALA A 60 -11.03 -8.95 6.69
N GLU A 61 -12.18 -8.81 6.03
CA GLU A 61 -13.29 -9.74 6.22
C GLU A 61 -12.78 -11.15 5.89
N THR A 62 -13.01 -12.10 6.78
CA THR A 62 -12.68 -13.51 6.54
C THR A 62 -13.50 -13.98 5.33
N PRO A 63 -12.88 -14.60 4.31
CA PRO A 63 -13.62 -15.23 3.21
C PRO A 63 -14.63 -16.26 3.70
#